data_AF-A0A2E8HT24-F1
#
_entry.id   AF-A0A2E8HT24-F1
#
_cell.length_a   1.000
_cell.length_b   1.000
_cell.length_c   1.000
_cell.angle_alpha   90.00
_cell.angle_beta   90.00
_cell.angle_gamma   90.00
#
_symmetry.space_group_name_H-M   'P 1'
#
loop_
_entity.id
_entity.type
_entity.pdbx_description
1 polymer ?
#
loop_
_entity_poly.entity_id
_entity_poly.type
_entity_poly.pdbx_seq_one_letter_code
_entity_poly.pdbx_strand_id
1 'polypeptide(L)'
;MLLDDSNSHPPQLAARLKISGHICKSCQARRVHEHKSRSLKDDPVLYRCKKILCAAKGRARKSNREFSLTLDDLLELAKQPSCPISRRPFFWRTVIGNPKTRGPHPDAPSLDRIDSSRGYTPDNVWLISHRMNAIKSNATPEELKLVSDTVFLKVMENYLDSL
;
A
#
# COMPACT_ATOMS: atom_id res chain seq x y z
N MET A 1 -58.54 26.34 52.67
CA MET A 1 -57.41 26.69 53.54
C MET A 1 -56.24 25.80 53.17
N LEU A 2 -55.15 26.44 52.69
CA LEU A 2 -53.75 26.01 52.72
C LEU A 2 -53.43 24.75 51.88
N LEU A 3 -53.02 24.89 50.61
CA LEU A 3 -51.65 25.18 50.14
C LEU A 3 -50.59 24.25 50.76
N ASP A 4 -49.97 23.45 49.89
CA ASP A 4 -48.52 23.19 49.80
C ASP A 4 -48.31 21.91 48.97
N ASP A 5 -47.27 21.75 48.18
CA ASP A 5 -46.50 22.70 47.40
C ASP A 5 -45.75 21.83 46.38
N SER A 6 -45.42 22.45 45.27
CA SER A 6 -44.51 21.95 44.22
C SER A 6 -43.50 20.87 44.62
N ASN A 7 -43.45 19.77 43.84
CA ASN A 7 -42.14 19.21 43.47
C ASN A 7 -42.19 18.44 42.15
N SER A 8 -42.19 19.22 41.07
CA SER A 8 -41.58 18.85 39.81
C SER A 8 -40.10 18.48 40.04
N HIS A 9 -39.73 17.22 39.85
CA HIS A 9 -38.34 16.85 39.64
C HIS A 9 -38.20 16.11 38.29
N PRO A 10 -37.39 16.66 37.35
CA PRO A 10 -37.24 16.15 35.99
C PRO A 10 -36.48 14.81 35.93
N PRO A 11 -36.56 14.08 34.80
CA PRO A 11 -35.92 12.77 34.65
C PRO A 11 -34.41 12.91 34.81
N GLN A 12 -33.80 12.11 35.68
CA GLN A 12 -32.35 12.01 35.79
C GLN A 12 -31.82 11.35 34.52
N LEU A 13 -31.56 12.17 33.50
CA LEU A 13 -30.74 11.83 32.36
C LEU A 13 -29.32 11.60 32.89
N ALA A 14 -28.97 10.33 33.16
CA ALA A 14 -27.61 9.96 33.50
C ALA A 14 -26.70 10.30 32.31
N ALA A 15 -26.10 11.49 32.34
CA ALA A 15 -25.05 11.87 31.42
C ALA A 15 -23.90 10.87 31.59
N ARG A 16 -23.78 9.97 30.62
CA ARG A 16 -22.69 9.00 30.54
C ARG A 16 -21.42 9.81 30.28
N LEU A 17 -20.73 10.22 31.35
CA LEU A 17 -19.43 10.88 31.28
C LEU A 17 -18.52 10.03 30.40
N LYS A 18 -18.21 10.50 29.18
CA LYS A 18 -17.17 9.91 28.36
C LYS A 18 -15.85 10.21 29.06
N ILE A 19 -15.41 9.32 29.92
CA ILE A 19 -14.05 9.35 30.46
C ILE A 19 -13.13 9.07 29.27
N SER A 20 -12.67 10.13 28.60
CA SER A 20 -11.61 10.01 27.63
C SER A 20 -10.33 9.70 28.41
N GLY A 21 -10.02 8.41 28.55
CA GLY A 21 -8.76 7.99 29.14
C GLY A 21 -7.60 8.61 28.36
N HIS A 22 -6.84 9.50 29.00
CA HIS A 22 -5.65 10.05 28.37
C HIS A 22 -4.58 8.97 28.30
N ILE A 23 -4.33 8.46 27.09
CA ILE A 23 -3.23 7.55 26.83
C ILE A 23 -1.97 8.37 26.55
N CYS A 24 -0.85 8.03 27.19
CA CYS A 24 0.42 8.68 26.95
C CYS A 24 0.89 8.49 25.50
N LYS A 25 1.58 9.46 24.88
CA LYS A 25 2.01 9.39 23.46
C LYS A 25 2.85 8.14 23.16
N SER A 26 3.75 7.75 24.07
CA SER A 26 4.57 6.53 23.91
C SER A 26 3.74 5.25 24.05
N CYS A 27 2.76 5.24 24.94
CA CYS A 27 1.79 4.15 25.12
C CYS A 27 0.93 3.97 23.85
N GLN A 28 0.47 5.08 23.27
CA GLN A 28 -0.28 5.10 22.02
C GLN A 28 0.59 4.61 20.86
N ALA A 29 1.83 5.10 20.75
CA ALA A 29 2.79 4.67 19.73
C ALA A 29 3.09 3.16 19.81
N ARG A 30 3.31 2.64 21.03
CA ARG A 30 3.51 1.21 21.28
C ARG A 30 2.28 0.39 20.85
N ARG A 31 1.08 0.80 21.24
CA ARG A 31 -0.18 0.12 20.86
C ARG A 31 -0.37 0.09 19.34
N VAL A 32 -0.07 1.18 18.65
CA VAL A 32 -0.10 1.26 17.18
C VAL A 32 0.93 0.29 16.57
N HIS A 33 2.15 0.25 17.11
CA HIS A 33 3.20 -0.66 16.65
C HIS A 33 2.81 -2.13 16.84
N GLU A 34 2.26 -2.49 17.99
CA GLU A 34 1.79 -3.84 18.30
C GLU A 34 0.61 -4.26 17.42
N HIS A 35 -0.39 -3.39 17.24
CA HIS A 35 -1.49 -3.65 16.32
C HIS A 35 -0.99 -3.87 14.89
N LYS A 36 -0.12 -2.99 14.40
CA LYS A 36 0.50 -3.12 13.07
C LYS A 36 1.27 -4.43 12.93
N SER A 37 2.05 -4.80 13.94
CA SER A 37 2.84 -6.04 13.94
C SER A 37 1.95 -7.28 13.91
N ARG A 38 0.81 -7.28 14.62
CA ARG A 38 -0.19 -8.35 14.57
C ARG A 38 -0.85 -8.45 13.19
N SER A 39 -1.43 -7.36 12.68
CA SER A 39 -2.08 -7.37 11.37
C SER A 39 -1.16 -7.83 10.22
N LEU A 40 0.14 -7.53 10.30
CA LEU A 40 1.15 -8.01 9.35
C LEU A 40 1.43 -9.51 9.45
N LYS A 41 1.26 -10.11 10.63
CA LYS A 41 1.45 -11.54 10.85
C LYS A 41 0.21 -12.32 10.41
N ASP A 42 -0.98 -11.80 10.70
CA ASP A 42 -2.25 -12.48 10.45
C ASP A 42 -2.54 -12.61 8.94
N ASP A 43 -2.47 -11.49 8.21
CA ASP A 43 -2.65 -11.48 6.75
C ASP A 43 -1.77 -10.38 6.11
N PRO A 44 -0.53 -10.73 5.72
CA PRO A 44 0.39 -9.78 5.11
C PRO A 44 -0.10 -9.26 3.75
N VAL A 45 -0.89 -10.06 3.01
CA VAL A 45 -1.41 -9.69 1.69
C VAL A 45 -2.47 -8.61 1.84
N LEU A 46 -3.52 -8.88 2.63
CA LEU A 46 -4.60 -7.93 2.89
C LEU A 46 -4.07 -6.62 3.48
N TYR A 47 -3.14 -6.71 4.44
CA TYR A 47 -2.51 -5.54 5.03
C TYR A 47 -1.78 -4.69 3.96
N ARG A 48 -0.98 -5.32 3.09
CA ARG A 48 -0.26 -4.62 2.01
C ARG A 48 -1.22 -4.01 0.99
N CYS A 49 -2.22 -4.75 0.54
CA CYS A 49 -3.21 -4.27 -0.43
C CYS A 49 -3.93 -3.02 0.10
N LYS A 50 -4.37 -3.01 1.36
CA LYS A 50 -4.96 -1.81 2.00
C LYS A 50 -4.02 -0.60 1.97
N LYS A 51 -2.72 -0.81 2.24
CA LYS A 51 -1.71 0.26 2.21
C LYS A 51 -1.45 0.77 0.79
N ILE A 52 -1.34 -0.14 -0.18
CA ILE A 52 -1.12 0.16 -1.60
C ILE A 52 -2.31 0.97 -2.15
N LEU A 53 -3.54 0.53 -1.90
CA LEU A 53 -4.76 1.21 -2.35
C LEU A 53 -4.87 2.62 -1.79
N CYS A 54 -4.62 2.79 -0.48
CA CYS A 54 -4.61 4.10 0.17
C CYS A 54 -3.56 5.04 -0.45
N ALA A 55 -2.35 4.54 -0.70
CA ALA A 55 -1.29 5.32 -1.34
C ALA A 55 -1.64 5.70 -2.79
N ALA A 56 -2.22 4.77 -3.57
CA ALA A 56 -2.66 5.01 -4.93
C ALA A 56 -3.77 6.07 -5.00
N LYS A 57 -4.76 5.99 -4.10
CA LYS A 57 -5.81 7.01 -3.96
C LYS A 57 -5.24 8.40 -3.65
N GLY A 58 -4.22 8.46 -2.78
CA GLY A 58 -3.49 9.69 -2.49
C GLY A 58 -2.76 10.25 -3.72
N ARG A 59 -2.09 9.40 -4.51
CA ARG A 59 -1.41 9.80 -5.76
C ARG A 59 -2.41 10.29 -6.81
N ALA A 60 -3.52 9.58 -6.99
CA ALA A 60 -4.57 9.95 -7.93
C ALA A 60 -5.13 11.35 -7.63
N ARG A 61 -5.45 11.63 -6.35
CA ARG A 61 -5.90 12.95 -5.90
C ARG A 61 -4.88 14.05 -6.19
N LYS A 62 -3.60 13.82 -5.86
CA LYS A 62 -2.53 14.81 -6.08
C LYS A 62 -2.33 15.15 -7.56
N SER A 63 -2.51 14.18 -8.45
CA SER A 63 -2.33 14.36 -9.88
C SER A 63 -3.64 14.58 -10.64
N ASN A 64 -4.76 14.81 -9.94
CA ASN A 64 -6.10 14.93 -10.50
C ASN A 64 -6.45 13.83 -11.52
N ARG A 65 -6.20 12.58 -11.16
CA ARG A 65 -6.47 11.41 -12.01
C ARG A 65 -7.67 10.63 -11.51
N GLU A 66 -8.36 9.98 -12.45
CA GLU A 66 -9.43 9.04 -12.17
C GLU A 66 -8.98 7.94 -11.19
N PHE A 67 -9.89 7.54 -10.31
CA PHE A 67 -9.68 6.45 -9.37
C PHE A 67 -11.00 5.71 -9.14
N SER A 68 -11.09 4.49 -9.65
CA SER A 68 -12.23 3.57 -9.45
C SER A 68 -11.83 2.23 -8.83
N LEU A 69 -10.53 1.99 -8.65
CA LEU A 69 -10.01 0.74 -8.09
C LEU A 69 -10.51 0.48 -6.66
N THR A 70 -11.00 -0.73 -6.41
CA THR A 70 -11.45 -1.21 -5.10
C THR A 70 -10.40 -2.09 -4.42
N LEU A 71 -10.67 -2.48 -3.17
CA LEU A 71 -9.80 -3.45 -2.48
C LEU A 71 -9.90 -4.84 -3.12
N ASP A 72 -11.08 -5.25 -3.57
CA ASP A 72 -11.32 -6.57 -4.13
C ASP A 72 -10.60 -6.72 -5.48
N ASP A 73 -10.62 -5.68 -6.33
CA ASP A 73 -9.83 -5.66 -7.58
C ASP A 73 -8.34 -5.88 -7.30
N LEU A 74 -7.82 -5.23 -6.25
CA LEU A 74 -6.41 -5.35 -5.87
C LEU A 74 -6.08 -6.72 -5.24
N LEU A 75 -7.01 -7.31 -4.50
CA LEU A 75 -6.88 -8.67 -3.98
C LEU A 75 -6.92 -9.71 -5.10
N GLU A 76 -7.73 -9.49 -6.14
CA GLU A 76 -7.74 -10.34 -7.34
C GLU A 76 -6.38 -10.31 -8.03
N LEU A 77 -5.82 -9.12 -8.26
CA LEU A 77 -4.46 -8.96 -8.80
C LEU A 77 -3.39 -9.61 -7.90
N ALA A 78 -3.60 -9.64 -6.59
CA ALA A 78 -2.67 -10.23 -5.63
C ALA A 78 -2.64 -11.77 -5.65
N LYS A 79 -3.64 -12.43 -6.28
CA LYS A 79 -3.66 -13.90 -6.44
C LYS A 79 -2.59 -14.41 -7.40
N GLN A 80 -2.03 -13.56 -8.26
CA GLN A 80 -0.95 -13.97 -9.15
C GLN A 80 0.27 -14.43 -8.33
N PRO A 81 0.92 -15.56 -8.69
CA PRO A 81 1.97 -16.16 -7.87
C PRO A 81 3.28 -15.35 -7.88
N SER A 82 3.51 -14.58 -8.94
CA SER A 82 4.76 -13.87 -9.19
C SER A 82 4.53 -12.56 -9.94
N CYS A 83 5.50 -11.65 -9.88
CA CYS A 83 5.49 -10.44 -10.70
C CYS A 83 5.50 -10.81 -12.20
N PRO A 84 4.62 -10.21 -13.03
CA PRO A 84 4.51 -10.54 -14.45
C PRO A 84 5.76 -10.16 -15.26
N ILE A 85 6.54 -9.16 -14.80
CA ILE A 85 7.78 -8.74 -15.47
C ILE A 85 8.97 -9.56 -14.98
N SER A 86 9.25 -9.57 -13.67
CA SER A 86 10.47 -10.21 -13.14
C SER A 86 10.36 -11.73 -12.98
N ARG A 87 9.14 -12.29 -13.04
CA ARG A 87 8.81 -13.71 -12.79
C ARG A 87 9.23 -14.21 -11.41
N ARG A 88 9.53 -13.31 -10.46
CA ARG A 88 9.86 -13.64 -9.07
C ARG A 88 8.63 -13.54 -8.17
N PRO A 89 8.54 -14.38 -7.11
CA PRO A 89 7.48 -14.26 -6.10
C PRO A 89 7.46 -12.90 -5.41
N PHE A 90 6.29 -12.43 -5.01
CA PHE A 90 6.16 -11.19 -4.26
C PHE A 90 6.59 -11.33 -2.80
N PHE A 91 7.33 -10.33 -2.31
CA PHE A 91 7.67 -10.19 -0.91
C PHE A 91 6.58 -9.38 -0.17
N TRP A 92 5.55 -10.07 0.33
CA TRP A 92 4.41 -9.46 1.03
C TRP A 92 4.75 -8.93 2.43
N ARG A 93 5.76 -9.52 3.10
CA ARG A 93 6.15 -9.11 4.45
C ARG A 93 6.74 -7.70 4.45
N THR A 94 6.66 -7.01 5.59
CA THR A 94 7.38 -5.75 5.81
C THR A 94 8.60 -6.04 6.67
N VAL A 95 9.78 -5.62 6.23
CA VAL A 95 10.96 -5.59 7.10
C VAL A 95 10.79 -4.39 8.04
N ILE A 96 10.26 -4.64 9.24
CA ILE A 96 10.16 -3.62 10.28
C ILE A 96 11.45 -3.66 11.10
N GLY A 97 12.07 -2.50 11.32
CA GLY A 97 13.04 -2.35 12.40
C GLY A 97 14.52 -2.54 12.04
N ASN A 98 14.89 -2.60 10.76
CA ASN A 98 16.29 -2.40 10.38
C ASN A 98 16.49 -0.96 9.86
N PRO A 99 17.11 -0.06 10.64
CA PRO A 99 17.39 1.32 10.23
C PRO A 99 18.29 1.41 8.98
N LYS A 100 19.05 0.35 8.68
CA LYS A 100 19.96 0.28 7.54
C LYS A 100 19.25 -0.04 6.22
N THR A 101 18.04 -0.60 6.24
CA THR A 101 17.25 -0.86 5.02
C THR A 101 16.23 0.25 4.84
N ARG A 102 16.65 1.37 4.25
CA ARG A 102 15.75 2.48 3.90
C ARG A 102 14.99 2.13 2.61
N GLY A 103 13.75 1.67 2.74
CA GLY A 103 12.84 1.49 1.60
C GLY A 103 12.12 0.15 1.57
N PRO A 104 11.19 -0.03 0.61
CA PRO A 104 10.54 -1.31 0.38
C PRO A 104 11.54 -2.36 -0.12
N HIS A 105 11.26 -3.63 0.14
CA HIS A 105 12.02 -4.74 -0.46
C HIS A 105 11.90 -4.68 -2.00
N PRO A 106 12.97 -4.99 -2.77
CA PRO A 106 12.93 -4.91 -4.24
C PRO A 106 11.78 -5.72 -4.87
N ASP A 107 11.51 -6.91 -4.31
CA ASP A 107 10.43 -7.79 -4.75
C ASP A 107 9.10 -7.56 -4.01
N ALA A 108 8.98 -6.50 -3.19
CA ALA A 108 7.70 -6.15 -2.59
C ALA A 108 6.70 -5.68 -3.66
N PRO A 109 5.39 -5.96 -3.49
CA PRO A 109 4.37 -5.61 -4.46
C PRO A 109 4.15 -4.08 -4.53
N SER A 110 4.01 -3.58 -5.75
CA SER A 110 3.75 -2.19 -6.10
C SER A 110 2.64 -2.13 -7.15
N LEU A 111 1.63 -1.31 -6.89
CA LEU A 111 0.57 -1.03 -7.86
C LEU A 111 1.04 0.04 -8.83
N ASP A 112 1.10 -0.33 -10.10
CA ASP A 112 1.51 0.53 -11.20
C ASP A 112 0.35 0.71 -12.19
N ARG A 113 0.47 1.71 -13.08
CA ARG A 113 -0.47 1.93 -14.18
C ARG A 113 0.12 1.44 -15.47
N ILE A 114 -0.66 0.68 -16.24
CA ILE A 114 -0.22 0.15 -17.54
C ILE A 114 0.07 1.33 -18.46
N ASP A 115 -0.95 2.17 -18.69
CA ASP A 115 -0.80 3.48 -19.32
C ASP A 115 -0.67 4.57 -18.25
N SER A 116 0.51 5.19 -18.22
CA SER A 116 0.85 6.29 -17.31
C SER A 116 0.05 7.57 -17.56
N SER A 117 -0.62 7.73 -18.70
CA SER A 117 -1.51 8.85 -19.01
C SER A 117 -2.88 8.75 -18.32
N ARG A 118 -3.35 7.51 -18.10
CA ARG A 118 -4.67 7.19 -17.52
C ARG A 118 -4.66 7.10 -15.99
N GLY A 119 -5.86 6.93 -15.40
CA GLY A 119 -6.09 6.82 -13.95
C GLY A 119 -5.82 5.44 -13.37
N TYR A 120 -6.24 5.24 -12.12
CA TYR A 120 -6.22 3.95 -11.43
C TYR A 120 -7.59 3.29 -11.55
N THR A 121 -7.79 2.56 -12.65
CA THR A 121 -9.01 1.79 -12.96
C THR A 121 -8.66 0.31 -13.07
N PRO A 122 -9.60 -0.64 -12.84
CA PRO A 122 -9.32 -2.07 -12.86
C PRO A 122 -8.65 -2.56 -14.17
N ASP A 123 -8.95 -1.94 -15.30
CA ASP A 123 -8.41 -2.27 -16.63
C ASP A 123 -7.07 -1.58 -16.97
N ASN A 124 -6.63 -0.59 -16.17
CA ASN A 124 -5.41 0.17 -16.41
C ASN A 124 -4.35 0.00 -15.30
N VAL A 125 -4.51 -0.99 -14.44
CA VAL A 125 -3.55 -1.25 -13.37
C VAL A 125 -3.06 -2.68 -13.42
N TRP A 126 -1.90 -2.87 -12.81
CA TRP A 126 -1.28 -4.15 -12.62
C TRP A 126 -0.42 -4.11 -11.38
N LEU A 127 -0.20 -5.27 -10.78
CA LEU A 127 0.67 -5.42 -9.63
C LEU A 127 2.03 -5.94 -10.10
N ILE A 128 3.08 -5.16 -9.90
CA ILE A 128 4.47 -5.48 -10.27
C ILE A 128 5.39 -5.29 -9.06
N SER A 129 6.63 -5.77 -9.12
CA SER A 129 7.54 -5.56 -7.99
C SER A 129 8.05 -4.11 -7.94
N HIS A 130 8.38 -3.65 -6.74
CA HIS A 130 8.92 -2.30 -6.53
C HIS A 130 10.12 -2.00 -7.42
N ARG A 131 11.02 -2.96 -7.62
CA ARG A 131 12.16 -2.83 -8.52
C ARG A 131 11.73 -2.63 -9.98
N MET A 132 10.77 -3.41 -10.46
CA MET A 132 10.29 -3.29 -11.84
C MET A 132 9.54 -1.96 -12.06
N ASN A 133 8.75 -1.53 -11.07
CA ASN A 133 8.11 -0.22 -11.09
C ASN A 133 9.13 0.92 -11.18
N ALA A 134 10.24 0.82 -10.44
CA ALA A 134 11.30 1.83 -10.47
C ALA A 134 12.00 1.89 -11.84
N ILE A 135 12.25 0.73 -12.46
CA ILE A 135 12.80 0.67 -13.83
C ILE A 135 11.83 1.34 -14.81
N LYS A 136 10.54 0.99 -14.76
CA LYS A 136 9.51 1.56 -15.63
C LYS A 136 9.31 3.07 -15.43
N SER A 137 9.48 3.59 -14.21
CA SER A 137 9.29 5.02 -13.95
C SER A 137 10.44 5.90 -14.41
N ASN A 138 11.61 5.31 -14.70
CA ASN A 138 12.83 6.04 -15.00
C ASN A 138 13.17 6.09 -16.50
N ALA A 139 12.32 5.53 -17.35
CA ALA A 139 12.55 5.44 -18.78
C ALA A 139 11.23 5.48 -19.57
N THR A 140 11.29 5.97 -20.81
CA THR A 140 10.20 5.79 -21.77
C THR A 140 10.13 4.34 -22.27
N PRO A 141 9.00 3.88 -22.84
CA PRO A 141 8.93 2.56 -23.46
C PRO A 141 10.00 2.32 -24.52
N GLU A 142 10.33 3.35 -25.31
CA GLU A 142 11.36 3.31 -26.36
C GLU A 142 12.76 3.15 -25.77
N GLU A 143 13.07 3.90 -24.71
CA GLU A 143 14.34 3.77 -23.97
C GLU A 143 14.47 2.39 -23.33
N LEU A 144 13.39 1.84 -22.74
CA LEU A 144 13.40 0.49 -22.17
C LEU A 144 13.69 -0.57 -23.22
N LYS A 145 13.09 -0.45 -24.41
CA LYS A 145 13.36 -1.36 -25.52
C LYS A 145 14.82 -1.25 -25.98
N LEU A 146 15.32 -0.04 -26.17
CA LEU A 146 16.69 0.18 -26.61
C LEU A 146 17.71 -0.36 -25.60
N VAL A 147 17.50 -0.12 -24.31
CA VAL A 147 18.34 -0.67 -23.23
C VAL A 147 18.30 -2.20 -23.25
N SER A 148 17.10 -2.79 -23.35
CA SER A 148 16.94 -4.25 -23.42
C SER A 148 17.71 -4.84 -24.60
N ASP A 149 17.51 -4.31 -25.80
CA ASP A 149 18.12 -4.81 -27.04
C ASP A 149 19.65 -4.66 -27.00
N THR A 150 20.14 -3.47 -26.61
CA THR A 150 21.58 -3.17 -26.60
C THR A 150 22.32 -3.98 -25.54
N VAL A 151 21.79 -4.06 -24.32
CA VAL A 151 22.40 -4.85 -23.24
C VAL A 151 22.41 -6.32 -23.60
N PHE A 152 21.32 -6.85 -24.16
CA PHE A 152 21.24 -8.23 -24.58
C PHE A 152 22.31 -8.56 -25.63
N LEU A 153 22.41 -7.76 -26.70
CA LEU A 153 23.42 -7.95 -27.74
C LEU A 153 24.84 -7.89 -27.18
N LYS A 154 25.15 -6.87 -26.37
CA LYS A 154 26.50 -6.70 -25.82
C LYS A 154 26.90 -7.83 -24.87
N VAL A 155 25.96 -8.34 -24.08
CA VAL A 155 26.18 -9.51 -23.22
C VAL A 155 26.44 -10.74 -24.07
N MET A 156 25.67 -10.96 -25.14
CA MET A 156 25.82 -12.12 -26.03
C MET A 156 27.12 -12.07 -26.85
N GLU A 157 27.57 -10.90 -27.31
CA GLU A 157 28.89 -10.73 -27.94
C GLU A 157 30.01 -11.22 -27.04
N ASN A 158 30.02 -10.81 -25.76
CA ASN A 158 31.03 -11.24 -24.80
C ASN A 158 31.00 -12.76 -24.53
N TYR A 159 29.83 -13.41 -24.68
CA TYR A 159 29.73 -14.87 -24.57
C TYR A 159 30.28 -15.60 -25.80
N LEU A 160 30.20 -15.00 -27.00
CA LEU A 160 30.77 -15.58 -28.21
C LEU A 160 32.29 -15.40 -28.27
N ASP A 161 32.80 -14.27 -27.77
CA ASP A 161 34.25 -14.00 -27.70
C ASP A 161 34.98 -14.84 -26.62
N SER A 162 34.23 -15.57 -25.78
CA SER A 162 34.76 -16.44 -24.71
C SER A 162 34.60 -17.94 -24.99
N LEU A 163 34.10 -18.30 -26.17
CA LEU A 163 34.06 -19.68 -26.71
C LEU A 163 35.22 -19.92 -27.67
#